data_AF-A0A1Z4GDM6-F1
#
_entry.id   AF-A0A1Z4GDM6-F1
#
_cell.length_a   1.000
_cell.length_b   1.000
_cell.length_c   1.000
_cell.angle_alpha   90.00
_cell.angle_beta   90.00
_cell.angle_gamma   90.00
#
_symmetry.space_group_name_H-M   'P 1'
#
loop_
_entity.id
_entity.type
_entity.pdbx_description
1 polymer ?
#
loop_
_entity_poly.entity_id
_entity_poly.type
_entity_poly.pdbx_seq_one_letter_code
_entity_poly.pdbx_strand_id
1 'polypeptide(L)'
;MLLSKTKVKQYCKWFWEESLGGEYDVWGTSTYFIEIGDDRYPIRQIEVYENGNVLFYDSSHCADNYGMLCDKAIQEEDIQEFGITEAEFEQVWNTKIPINL
;
A
#
# COMPACT_ATOMS: atom_id res chain seq x y z
N MET A 1 -15.59 -2.07 33.10
CA MET A 1 -15.83 -1.16 31.95
C MET A 1 -14.54 -1.12 31.15
N LEU A 2 -14.39 -2.03 30.17
CA LEU A 2 -13.27 -1.98 29.23
C LEU A 2 -13.70 -1.05 28.11
N LEU A 3 -13.21 0.19 28.13
CA LEU A 3 -13.22 1.01 26.93
C LEU A 3 -12.40 0.24 25.90
N SER A 4 -13.05 -0.38 24.93
CA SER A 4 -12.39 -0.82 23.71
C SER A 4 -11.71 0.41 23.15
N LYS A 5 -10.37 0.47 23.23
CA LYS A 5 -9.61 1.45 22.46
C LYS A 5 -10.04 1.26 21.01
N THR A 6 -10.73 2.23 20.45
CA THR A 6 -11.00 2.27 19.01
C THR A 6 -9.63 2.24 18.36
N LYS A 7 -9.30 1.12 17.71
CA LYS A 7 -8.02 0.91 17.03
C LYS A 7 -7.92 1.92 15.90
N VAL A 8 -6.87 2.71 15.88
CA VAL A 8 -6.69 3.76 14.87
C VAL A 8 -5.76 3.20 13.82
N LYS A 9 -6.32 2.75 12.71
CA LYS A 9 -5.55 2.41 11.52
C LYS A 9 -4.89 3.67 10.97
N GLN A 10 -3.66 3.52 10.52
CA GLN A 10 -2.90 4.60 9.88
C GLN A 10 -2.74 4.27 8.40
N TYR A 11 -2.56 5.30 7.58
CA TYR A 11 -2.49 5.15 6.13
C TYR A 11 -1.41 6.07 5.58
N CYS A 12 -0.66 5.59 4.60
CA CYS A 12 0.40 6.38 3.97
C CYS A 12 0.38 6.24 2.45
N LYS A 13 0.98 7.23 1.79
CA LYS A 13 1.17 7.24 0.34
C LYS A 13 2.57 7.71 -0.02
N TRP A 14 3.21 6.98 -0.92
CA TRP A 14 4.50 7.38 -1.47
C TRP A 14 4.55 7.31 -2.99
N PHE A 15 5.43 8.11 -3.59
CA PHE A 15 5.70 8.11 -5.03
C PHE A 15 7.14 7.67 -5.27
N TRP A 16 7.32 6.53 -5.93
CA TRP A 16 8.63 5.99 -6.31
C TRP A 16 8.92 6.36 -7.77
N GLU A 17 10.05 7.04 -7.98
CA GLU A 17 10.54 7.49 -9.28
C GLU A 17 11.21 6.38 -10.10
N GLU A 18 11.42 5.21 -9.49
CA GLU A 18 12.04 4.05 -10.15
C GLU A 18 10.97 3.09 -10.69
N SER A 19 11.31 2.42 -11.79
CA SER A 19 10.51 1.33 -12.33
C SER A 19 10.70 0.05 -11.50
N LEU A 20 9.79 -0.92 -11.67
CA LEU A 20 9.94 -2.26 -11.09
C LEU A 20 11.16 -3.01 -11.66
N GLY A 21 11.63 -2.61 -12.84
CA GLY A 21 12.77 -3.20 -13.52
C GLY A 21 12.47 -4.52 -14.24
N GLY A 22 13.50 -5.09 -14.86
CA GLY A 22 13.39 -6.34 -15.61
C GLY A 22 12.41 -6.25 -16.79
N GLU A 23 11.51 -7.22 -16.92
CA GLU A 23 10.47 -7.21 -17.95
C GLU A 23 9.35 -6.19 -17.68
N TYR A 24 9.31 -5.61 -16.48
CA TYR A 24 8.31 -4.63 -16.05
C TYR A 24 8.82 -3.19 -16.09
N ASP A 25 10.04 -2.96 -16.59
CA ASP A 25 10.65 -1.63 -16.69
C ASP A 25 9.75 -0.63 -17.44
N VAL A 26 9.03 -1.12 -18.45
CA VAL A 26 8.07 -0.35 -19.27
C VAL A 26 6.83 0.11 -18.50
N TRP A 27 6.64 -0.29 -17.23
CA TRP A 27 5.53 0.15 -16.41
C TRP A 27 5.73 1.56 -15.85
N GLY A 28 6.98 2.04 -15.85
CA GLY A 28 7.34 3.38 -15.40
C GLY A 28 7.32 3.52 -13.89
N THR A 29 7.12 4.76 -13.42
CA THR A 29 7.08 5.12 -12.00
C THR A 29 5.86 4.54 -11.29
N SER A 30 5.81 4.62 -9.96
CA SER A 30 4.72 4.05 -9.18
C SER A 30 4.31 4.89 -7.98
N THR A 31 3.06 4.74 -7.57
CA THR A 31 2.51 5.32 -6.34
C THR A 31 1.98 4.21 -5.45
N TYR A 32 2.50 4.14 -4.23
CA TYR A 32 2.15 3.17 -3.21
C TYR A 32 1.12 3.76 -2.27
N PHE A 33 0.13 2.97 -1.87
CA PHE A 33 -0.81 3.27 -0.80
C PHE A 33 -0.78 2.11 0.19
N ILE A 34 -0.61 2.39 1.49
CA ILE A 34 -0.49 1.35 2.51
C ILE A 34 -1.46 1.64 3.66
N GLU A 35 -2.24 0.63 4.04
CA GLU A 35 -2.90 0.56 5.35
C GLU A 35 -1.95 -0.10 6.35
N ILE A 36 -1.80 0.54 7.50
CA ILE A 36 -0.86 0.16 8.54
C ILE A 36 -1.63 -0.26 9.80
N GLY A 37 -1.27 -1.43 10.32
CA GLY A 37 -1.80 -1.97 11.55
C GLY A 37 -1.26 -1.30 12.80
N ASP A 38 -1.87 -1.62 13.95
CA ASP A 38 -1.45 -1.08 15.25
C ASP A 38 -0.01 -1.46 15.63
N ASP A 39 0.57 -2.49 15.00
CA ASP A 39 1.95 -2.94 15.17
C ASP A 39 2.94 -2.25 14.21
N ARG A 40 2.46 -1.28 13.42
CA ARG A 40 3.14 -0.55 12.35
C ARG A 40 3.45 -1.39 11.11
N TYR A 41 2.92 -2.60 10.99
CA TYR A 41 3.10 -3.41 9.79
C TYR A 41 1.98 -3.17 8.76
N PRO A 42 2.30 -3.22 7.45
CA PRO A 42 1.31 -3.19 6.39
C PRO A 42 0.25 -4.30 6.51
N ILE A 43 -1.02 -3.94 6.33
CA ILE A 43 -2.16 -4.87 6.28
C ILE A 43 -2.68 -5.00 4.84
N ARG A 44 -2.79 -3.86 4.13
CA ARG A 44 -3.16 -3.78 2.72
C ARG A 44 -2.21 -2.84 2.00
N GLN A 45 -1.84 -3.20 0.78
CA GLN A 45 -0.97 -2.42 -0.09
C GLN A 45 -1.56 -2.33 -1.49
N ILE A 46 -1.49 -1.15 -2.07
CA ILE A 46 -1.82 -0.87 -3.47
C ILE A 46 -0.62 -0.23 -4.12
N GLU A 47 -0.24 -0.72 -5.30
CA GLU A 47 0.77 -0.11 -6.15
C GLU A 47 0.11 0.30 -7.47
N VAL A 48 0.12 1.59 -7.79
CA VAL A 48 -0.41 2.13 -9.04
C VAL A 48 0.77 2.59 -9.89
N TYR A 49 1.00 1.91 -11.01
CA TYR A 49 2.08 2.21 -11.94
C TYR A 49 1.65 3.24 -12.99
N GLU A 50 2.62 3.96 -13.54
CA GLU A 50 2.45 5.04 -14.53
C GLU A 50 1.69 4.58 -15.77
N ASN A 51 1.97 3.36 -16.24
CA ASN A 51 1.26 2.77 -17.38
C ASN A 51 -0.19 2.35 -17.08
N GLY A 52 -0.65 2.50 -15.83
CA GLY A 52 -2.00 2.18 -15.39
C GLY A 52 -2.17 0.78 -14.79
N ASN A 53 -1.13 -0.05 -14.77
CA ASN A 53 -1.17 -1.33 -14.06
C ASN A 53 -1.30 -1.12 -12.55
N VAL A 54 -2.00 -2.03 -11.89
CA VAL A 54 -2.26 -1.95 -10.46
C VAL A 54 -2.00 -3.30 -9.82
N LEU A 55 -1.27 -3.30 -8.70
CA LEU A 55 -1.03 -4.47 -7.88
C LEU A 55 -1.63 -4.28 -6.49
N PHE A 56 -2.31 -5.31 -5.99
CA PHE A 56 -2.86 -5.35 -4.64
C PHE A 56 -2.18 -6.47 -3.84
N TYR A 57 -1.92 -6.20 -2.56
CA TYR A 57 -1.47 -7.23 -1.62
C TYR A 57 -2.19 -7.08 -0.28
N ASP A 58 -2.48 -8.23 0.34
CA ASP A 58 -3.01 -8.32 1.69
C ASP A 58 -2.65 -9.68 2.33
N SER A 59 -3.20 -9.97 3.51
CA SER A 59 -2.92 -11.24 4.21
C SER A 59 -3.36 -12.51 3.45
N SER A 60 -4.31 -12.40 2.52
CA SER A 60 -4.78 -13.52 1.67
C SER A 60 -3.96 -13.66 0.39
N HIS A 61 -3.38 -12.56 -0.10
CA HIS A 61 -2.49 -12.50 -1.26
C HIS A 61 -1.25 -11.68 -0.92
N CYS A 62 -0.29 -12.31 -0.23
CA CYS A 62 0.86 -11.60 0.33
C CYS A 62 2.07 -11.53 -0.61
N ALA A 63 2.12 -12.34 -1.66
CA ALA A 63 3.21 -12.35 -2.64
C ALA A 63 2.80 -13.07 -3.94
N ASP A 64 3.41 -12.66 -5.04
CA ASP A 64 3.28 -13.28 -6.36
C ASP A 64 4.56 -13.04 -7.20
N ASN A 65 4.46 -13.14 -8.54
CA ASN A 65 5.59 -12.93 -9.43
C ASN A 65 5.98 -11.46 -9.62
N TYR A 66 5.10 -10.51 -9.27
CA TYR A 66 5.35 -9.08 -9.38
C TYR A 66 6.01 -8.52 -8.11
N GLY A 67 5.68 -9.07 -6.94
CA GLY A 67 6.19 -8.57 -5.67
C GLY A 67 5.51 -9.18 -4.45
N MET A 68 5.50 -8.42 -3.36
CA MET A 68 4.92 -8.85 -2.09
C MET A 68 4.42 -7.67 -1.24
N LEU A 69 3.53 -7.98 -0.31
CA LEU A 69 3.17 -7.10 0.79
C LEU A 69 4.45 -6.72 1.57
N CYS A 70 4.66 -5.44 1.79
CA CYS A 70 5.82 -4.95 2.53
C CYS A 70 5.93 -5.63 3.91
N ASP A 71 7.10 -6.21 4.19
CA ASP A 71 7.38 -7.05 5.36
C ASP A 71 8.09 -6.29 6.48
N LYS A 72 8.11 -4.95 6.40
CA LYS A 72 8.77 -4.07 7.37
C LYS A 72 7.77 -3.14 8.03
N ALA A 73 8.03 -2.86 9.30
CA ALA A 73 7.31 -1.84 10.03
C ALA A 73 7.56 -0.46 9.41
N ILE A 74 6.50 0.31 9.22
CA ILE A 74 6.56 1.71 8.78
C ILE A 74 7.02 2.58 9.96
N GLN A 75 7.91 3.54 9.70
CA GLN A 75 8.39 4.44 10.73
C GLN A 75 7.34 5.49 11.06
N GLU A 76 7.33 5.94 12.31
CA GLU A 76 6.37 6.96 12.77
C GLU A 76 6.56 8.28 12.02
N GLU A 77 7.81 8.63 11.72
CA GLU A 77 8.17 9.82 10.96
C GLU A 77 7.57 9.78 9.55
N ASP A 78 7.62 8.61 8.89
CA ASP A 78 7.03 8.45 7.56
C ASP A 78 5.51 8.57 7.62
N ILE A 79 4.87 8.05 8.68
CA ILE A 79 3.42 8.18 8.87
C ILE A 79 3.01 9.64 9.05
N GLN A 80 3.82 10.43 9.75
CA GLN A 80 3.56 11.85 9.97
C GLN A 80 3.78 12.69 8.70
N GLU A 81 4.78 12.36 7.90
CA GLU A 81 5.12 13.10 6.68
C GLU A 81 4.24 12.73 5.49
N PHE A 82 3.98 11.43 5.31
CA PHE A 82 3.31 10.86 4.13
C PHE A 82 1.92 10.30 4.44
N GLY A 83 1.38 10.63 5.62
CA GLY A 83 0.08 10.21 6.07
C GLY A 83 -1.05 10.67 5.15
N ILE A 84 -1.97 9.75 4.87
CA ILE A 84 -3.23 10.03 4.17
C ILE A 84 -4.41 9.66 5.05
N THR A 85 -5.61 10.06 4.64
CA THR A 85 -6.84 9.64 5.30
C THR A 85 -7.26 8.23 4.90
N GLU A 86 -8.02 7.56 5.79
CA GLU A 86 -8.70 6.30 5.46
C GLU A 86 -9.56 6.44 4.20
N ALA A 87 -10.27 7.56 4.06
CA ALA A 87 -11.14 7.81 2.92
C ALA A 87 -10.36 7.87 1.59
N GLU A 88 -9.18 8.49 1.57
CA GLU A 88 -8.31 8.52 0.39
C GLU A 88 -7.81 7.11 0.02
N PHE A 89 -7.39 6.32 1.01
CA PHE A 89 -6.97 4.93 0.78
C PHE A 89 -8.14 4.10 0.22
N GLU A 90 -9.30 4.13 0.88
CA GLU A 90 -10.48 3.37 0.50
C GLU A 90 -11.02 3.77 -0.87
N GLN A 91 -10.92 5.05 -1.24
CA GLN A 91 -11.27 5.47 -2.58
C GLN A 91 -10.43 4.75 -3.64
N VAL A 92 -9.12 4.62 -3.44
CA VAL A 92 -8.25 3.90 -4.38
C VAL A 92 -8.55 2.40 -4.34
N TRP A 93 -8.67 1.82 -3.14
CA TRP A 93 -8.97 0.40 -2.94
C TRP A 93 -10.23 -0.04 -3.69
N ASN A 94 -11.30 0.77 -3.64
CA ASN A 94 -12.59 0.41 -4.22
C ASN A 94 -12.76 0.81 -5.70
N THR A 95 -11.85 1.60 -6.27
CA THR A 95 -11.98 2.10 -7.67
C THR A 95 -10.95 1.54 -8.63
N LYS A 96 -9.85 0.98 -8.13
CA LYS A 96 -8.83 0.34 -8.96
C LYS A 96 -9.12 -1.14 -9.16
N ILE A 97 -8.64 -1.69 -10.27
CA ILE A 97 -8.77 -3.10 -10.60
C ILE A 97 -7.35 -3.67 -10.66
N PRO A 98 -6.92 -4.48 -9.68
CA PRO A 98 -5.62 -5.11 -9.71
C PRO A 98 -5.53 -6.18 -10.81
N ILE A 99 -4.35 -6.33 -11.39
CA ILE A 99 -4.06 -7.38 -12.38
C ILE A 99 -3.56 -8.68 -11.74
N ASN A 100 -3.32 -8.68 -10.44
CA ASN A 100 -2.67 -9.77 -9.69
C ASN A 100 -3.60 -10.47 -8.68
N LEU A 101 -4.86 -10.74 -9.09
CA LEU A 101 -5.84 -11.48 -8.28
C LEU A 101 -5.73 -13.00 -8.43
#